data_AF-A0AAD8DKW0-F1
#
_entry.id   AF-A0AAD8DKW0-F1
#
_cell.length_a   1.000
_cell.length_b   1.000
_cell.length_c   1.000
_cell.angle_alpha   90.00
_cell.angle_beta   90.00
_cell.angle_gamma   90.00
#
_symmetry.space_group_name_H-M   'P 1'
#
loop_
_entity.id
_entity.type
_entity.pdbx_description
1 polymer ?
#
loop_
_entity_poly.entity_id
_entity_poly.type
_entity_poly.pdbx_seq_one_letter_code
_entity_poly.pdbx_strand_id
1 'polypeptide(L)'
;MAVYGEPFWAPTLDNRLAAKLNACQRIMAIRIERGYRKISREAASPLAGLPPWDLEAPVLAGMRDLRVEMQRRGETPLQRQVAVWRIEFQWDLRVAWRLRLSQPSAEHAFIAAVSPLFNSHGKFGRFLHRIKEESTPG
;
A
#
# COMPACT_ATOMS: atom_id res chain seq x y z
N MET A 1 -1.13 -7.46 -20.22
CA MET A 1 -0.21 -7.74 -21.35
C MET A 1 -0.93 -8.13 -22.64
N ALA A 2 -2.03 -8.91 -22.64
CA ALA A 2 -2.78 -9.20 -23.88
C ALA A 2 -3.58 -8.01 -24.46
N VAL A 3 -4.00 -7.07 -23.60
CA VAL A 3 -4.86 -5.93 -23.97
C VAL A 3 -4.12 -4.86 -24.79
N TYR A 4 -2.78 -4.84 -24.81
CA TYR A 4 -2.02 -3.83 -25.56
C TYR A 4 -2.21 -3.93 -27.09
N GLY A 5 -2.60 -5.11 -27.60
CA GLY A 5 -2.93 -5.31 -29.01
C GLY A 5 -4.43 -5.35 -29.29
N GLU A 6 -5.27 -5.00 -28.31
CA GLU A 6 -6.74 -5.11 -28.38
C GLU A 6 -7.34 -4.56 -29.67
N PRO A 7 -6.92 -3.39 -30.20
CA PRO A 7 -7.50 -2.86 -31.44
C PRO A 7 -7.35 -3.79 -32.66
N PHE A 8 -6.35 -4.68 -32.66
CA PHE A 8 -6.06 -5.57 -33.79
C PHE A 8 -6.83 -6.89 -33.74
N TRP A 9 -7.20 -7.37 -32.55
CA TRP A 9 -7.85 -8.68 -32.38
C TRP A 9 -9.26 -8.61 -31.79
N ALA A 10 -9.64 -7.50 -31.17
CA ALA A 10 -11.01 -7.28 -30.70
C ALA A 10 -12.07 -7.29 -31.81
N PRO A 11 -11.79 -6.79 -33.03
CA PRO A 11 -12.73 -6.92 -34.14
C PRO A 11 -12.88 -8.35 -34.67
N THR A 12 -11.90 -9.23 -34.42
CA THR A 12 -11.87 -10.62 -34.91
C THR A 12 -12.28 -11.63 -33.82
N LEU A 13 -12.92 -11.13 -32.76
CA LEU A 13 -13.27 -11.89 -31.58
C LEU A 13 -14.45 -12.82 -31.86
N ASP A 14 -14.13 -14.10 -32.02
CA ASP A 14 -15.10 -15.18 -32.10
C ASP A 14 -15.10 -16.02 -30.80
N ASN A 15 -16.05 -16.96 -30.68
CA ASN A 15 -16.16 -17.83 -29.51
C ASN A 15 -14.89 -18.66 -29.26
N ARG A 16 -14.14 -18.98 -30.31
CA ARG A 16 -12.92 -19.81 -30.23
C ARG A 16 -11.74 -19.01 -29.71
N LEU A 17 -11.56 -17.78 -30.19
CA LEU A 17 -10.54 -16.84 -29.74
C LEU A 17 -10.83 -16.39 -28.31
N ALA A 18 -12.09 -16.10 -27.98
CA ALA A 18 -12.53 -15.81 -26.62
C ALA A 18 -12.19 -16.95 -25.65
N ALA A 19 -12.47 -18.21 -26.03
CA ALA A 19 -12.14 -19.36 -25.21
C ALA A 19 -10.62 -19.50 -24.95
N LYS A 20 -9.78 -19.25 -25.96
CA LYS A 20 -8.31 -19.25 -25.82
C LYS A 20 -7.82 -18.13 -24.92
N LEU A 21 -8.33 -16.91 -25.09
CA LEU A 21 -7.98 -15.76 -24.24
C LEU A 21 -8.40 -16.00 -22.79
N ASN A 22 -9.61 -16.54 -22.56
CA ASN A 22 -10.10 -16.89 -21.24
C ASN A 22 -9.29 -18.04 -20.60
N ALA A 23 -8.83 -19.02 -21.37
CA ALA A 23 -7.96 -20.08 -20.86
C ALA A 23 -6.60 -19.51 -20.39
N CYS A 24 -5.99 -18.62 -21.18
CA CYS A 24 -4.77 -17.91 -20.80
C CYS A 24 -4.99 -17.04 -19.55
N GLN A 25 -6.10 -16.29 -19.51
CA GLN A 25 -6.47 -15.47 -18.37
C GLN A 25 -6.71 -16.31 -17.11
N ARG A 26 -7.37 -17.47 -17.23
CA ARG A 26 -7.59 -18.42 -16.13
C ARG A 26 -6.28 -18.96 -15.57
N ILE A 27 -5.33 -19.32 -16.43
CA ILE A 27 -3.99 -19.78 -15.98
C ILE A 27 -3.26 -18.67 -15.22
N MET A 28 -3.29 -17.43 -15.73
CA MET A 28 -2.71 -16.28 -15.04
C MET A 28 -3.39 -16.03 -13.69
N ALA A 29 -4.72 -16.03 -13.65
CA ALA A 29 -5.50 -15.82 -12.43
C ALA A 29 -5.18 -16.88 -11.36
N ILE A 30 -5.13 -18.16 -11.74
CA ILE A 30 -4.77 -19.26 -10.83
C ILE A 30 -3.34 -19.09 -10.30
N ARG A 31 -2.39 -18.67 -11.15
CA ARG A 31 -1.00 -18.43 -10.73
C ARG A 31 -0.90 -17.25 -9.76
N ILE A 32 -1.64 -16.18 -10.01
CA ILE A 32 -1.75 -15.03 -9.11
C ILE A 32 -2.33 -15.47 -7.77
N GLU A 33 -3.47 -16.19 -7.76
CA GLU A 33 -4.10 -16.70 -6.53
C GLU A 33 -3.16 -17.63 -5.74
N ARG A 34 -2.49 -18.58 -6.41
CA ARG A 34 -1.51 -19.47 -5.78
C ARG A 34 -0.29 -18.72 -5.27
N GLY A 35 0.13 -17.67 -5.98
CA GLY A 35 1.14 -16.73 -5.52
C GLY A 35 0.72 -16.11 -4.20
N TYR A 36 -0.46 -15.48 -4.15
CA TYR A 36 -1.02 -14.90 -2.92
C TYR A 36 -1.20 -15.92 -1.78
N ARG A 37 -1.54 -17.18 -2.09
CA ARG A 37 -1.65 -18.26 -1.10
C ARG A 37 -0.30 -18.70 -0.53
N LYS A 38 0.79 -18.60 -1.31
CA LYS A 38 2.14 -19.02 -0.93
C LYS A 38 3.02 -17.90 -0.40
N ILE A 39 2.68 -16.66 -0.71
CA ILE A 39 3.32 -15.48 -0.17
C ILE A 39 3.05 -15.45 1.34
N SER A 40 4.08 -15.33 2.18
CA SER A 40 3.83 -15.14 3.61
C SER A 40 3.07 -13.84 3.86
N ARG A 41 2.46 -13.74 5.04
CA ARG A 41 1.82 -12.52 5.53
C ARG A 41 2.70 -11.28 5.36
N GLU A 42 4.03 -11.43 5.49
CA GLU A 42 4.99 -10.33 5.43
C GLU A 42 5.18 -9.77 4.03
N ALA A 43 5.00 -10.58 2.98
CA ALA A 43 5.04 -10.14 1.59
C ALA A 43 3.64 -9.80 1.02
N ALA A 44 2.56 -10.35 1.58
CA ALA A 44 1.19 -10.01 1.20
C ALA A 44 0.77 -8.60 1.67
N SER A 45 1.18 -8.22 2.89
CA SER A 45 0.83 -6.94 3.50
C SER A 45 1.33 -5.75 2.66
N PRO A 46 2.60 -5.73 2.20
CA PRO A 46 3.08 -4.76 1.21
C PRO A 46 2.24 -4.77 -0.06
N LEU A 47 2.02 -5.93 -0.70
CA LEU A 47 1.27 -6.00 -1.96
C LEU A 47 -0.15 -5.42 -1.87
N ALA A 48 -0.79 -5.54 -0.71
CA ALA A 48 -2.11 -4.99 -0.44
C ALA A 48 -2.06 -3.49 -0.04
N GLY A 49 -0.87 -2.93 0.20
CA GLY A 49 -0.70 -1.59 0.77
C GLY A 49 -1.21 -1.49 2.21
N LEU A 50 -1.29 -2.62 2.92
CA LEU A 50 -1.78 -2.72 4.28
C LEU A 50 -0.60 -2.91 5.24
N PRO A 51 -0.34 -1.99 6.17
CA PRO A 51 0.70 -2.21 7.17
C PRO A 51 0.32 -3.38 8.10
N PRO A 52 1.32 -4.12 8.63
CA PRO A 52 1.07 -5.11 9.67
C PRO A 52 0.37 -4.50 10.89
N TRP A 53 -0.69 -5.15 11.38
CA TRP A 53 -1.48 -4.64 12.51
C TRP A 53 -0.69 -4.48 13.82
N ASP A 54 0.39 -5.24 14.00
CA ASP A 54 1.30 -5.11 15.13
C ASP A 54 2.12 -3.80 15.07
N LEU A 55 2.28 -3.21 13.89
CA LEU A 55 2.85 -1.86 13.73
C LEU A 55 1.77 -0.77 13.79
N GLU A 56 0.57 -1.05 13.26
CA GLU A 56 -0.51 -0.07 13.19
C GLU A 56 -1.23 0.13 14.54
N ALA A 57 -1.41 -0.94 15.32
CA ALA A 57 -2.16 -0.88 16.58
C ALA A 57 -1.53 0.05 17.64
N PRO A 58 -0.20 0.06 17.87
CA PRO A 58 0.43 1.01 18.80
C PRO A 58 0.25 2.47 18.36
N VAL A 59 0.31 2.73 17.05
CA VAL A 59 0.12 4.07 16.47
C VAL A 59 -1.31 4.57 16.70
N LEU A 60 -2.31 3.73 16.44
CA LEU A 60 -3.71 4.04 16.71
C LEU A 60 -4.01 4.18 18.21
N ALA A 61 -3.34 3.40 19.06
CA ALA A 61 -3.43 3.54 20.50
C ALA A 61 -2.91 4.90 20.96
N GLY A 62 -1.73 5.33 20.50
CA GLY A 62 -1.17 6.65 20.83
C GLY A 62 -2.08 7.82 20.43
N MET A 63 -2.73 7.75 19.26
CA MET A 63 -3.74 8.76 18.88
C MET A 63 -4.94 8.80 19.82
N ARG A 64 -5.41 7.63 20.27
CA ARG A 64 -6.52 7.54 21.22
C ARG A 64 -6.11 8.12 22.57
N ASP A 65 -4.91 7.79 23.06
CA ASP A 65 -4.40 8.27 24.34
C ASP A 65 -4.25 9.80 24.35
N LEU A 66 -3.70 10.38 23.26
CA LEU A 66 -3.64 11.84 23.11
C LEU A 66 -5.01 12.51 23.14
N ARG A 67 -6.01 11.90 22.47
CA ARG A 67 -7.38 12.42 22.48
C ARG A 67 -8.01 12.33 23.87
N VAL A 68 -7.80 11.21 24.57
CA VAL A 68 -8.29 11.01 25.94
C VAL A 68 -7.65 12.03 26.89
N GLU A 69 -6.35 12.29 26.75
CA GLU A 69 -5.64 13.25 27.59
C GLU A 69 -6.12 14.69 27.35
N MET A 70 -6.38 15.09 26.11
CA MET A 70 -6.99 16.39 25.82
C MET A 70 -8.41 16.52 26.39
N GLN A 71 -9.22 15.46 26.25
CA GLN A 71 -10.56 15.45 26.84
C GLN A 71 -10.52 15.60 28.35
N ARG A 72 -9.57 14.97 29.04
CA ARG A 72 -9.36 15.13 30.49
C ARG A 72 -9.01 16.56 30.88
N ARG A 73 -8.34 17.30 30.01
CA ARG A 73 -8.00 18.73 30.18
C ARG A 73 -9.15 19.67 29.79
N GLY A 74 -10.28 19.13 29.32
CA GLY A 74 -11.40 19.92 28.80
C GLY A 74 -11.11 20.55 27.43
N GLU A 75 -10.06 20.12 26.75
CA GLU A 75 -9.64 20.65 25.45
C GLU A 75 -10.23 19.81 24.32
N THR A 76 -10.73 20.48 23.28
CA THR A 76 -11.14 19.83 22.02
C THR A 76 -10.07 20.07 20.97
N PRO A 77 -9.44 19.03 20.40
CA PRO A 77 -8.39 19.21 19.42
C PRO A 77 -8.94 19.90 18.16
N LEU A 78 -8.24 20.93 17.69
CA LEU A 78 -8.54 21.57 16.41
C LEU A 78 -8.32 20.56 15.29
N GLN A 79 -9.14 20.62 14.24
CA GLN A 79 -8.98 19.73 13.08
C GLN A 79 -7.57 19.78 12.47
N ARG A 80 -6.92 20.95 12.50
CA ARG A 80 -5.54 21.12 12.06
C ARG A 80 -4.55 20.33 12.92
N GLN A 81 -4.72 20.31 14.24
CA GLN A 81 -3.87 19.55 15.15
C GLN A 81 -4.02 18.04 14.93
N VAL A 82 -5.27 17.57 14.76
CA VAL A 82 -5.54 16.17 14.42
C VAL A 82 -4.91 15.78 13.08
N ALA A 83 -4.93 16.68 12.09
CA ALA A 83 -4.30 16.45 10.79
C ALA A 83 -2.78 16.33 10.90
N VAL A 84 -2.14 17.20 11.70
CA VAL A 84 -0.69 17.15 11.97
C VAL A 84 -0.31 15.83 12.64
N TRP A 85 -1.00 15.45 13.72
CA TRP A 85 -0.76 14.17 14.38
C TRP A 85 -0.92 12.99 13.43
N ARG A 86 -1.98 13.01 12.59
CA ARG A 86 -2.20 11.95 11.60
C ARG A 86 -1.03 11.84 10.62
N ILE A 87 -0.44 12.95 10.22
CA ILE A 87 0.75 12.95 9.37
C ILE A 87 1.93 12.33 10.12
N GLU A 88 2.25 12.80 11.33
CA GLU A 88 3.36 12.32 12.15
C GLU A 88 3.26 10.80 12.41
N PHE A 89 2.10 10.34 12.87
CA PHE A 89 1.86 8.92 13.11
C PHE A 89 1.94 8.06 11.84
N GLN A 90 1.50 8.59 10.69
CA GLN A 90 1.67 7.91 9.41
C GLN A 90 3.14 7.84 8.97
N TRP A 91 3.96 8.84 9.33
CA TRP A 91 5.40 8.80 9.12
C TRP A 91 6.06 7.73 9.99
N ASP A 92 5.74 7.67 11.27
CA ASP A 92 6.29 6.68 12.20
C ASP A 92 5.96 5.24 11.77
N LEU A 93 4.69 5.00 11.42
CA LEU A 93 4.23 3.72 10.88
C LEU A 93 5.01 3.33 9.62
N ARG A 94 5.24 4.29 8.73
CA ARG A 94 6.00 4.07 7.48
C ARG A 94 7.46 3.77 7.75
N VAL A 95 8.10 4.47 8.68
CA VAL A 95 9.50 4.25 9.04
C VAL A 95 9.68 2.88 9.66
N ALA A 96 8.84 2.52 10.64
CA ALA A 96 8.86 1.21 11.28
C ALA A 96 8.60 0.08 10.27
N TRP A 97 7.62 0.27 9.37
CA TRP A 97 7.31 -0.72 8.35
C TRP A 97 8.45 -0.88 7.33
N ARG A 98 9.08 0.22 6.91
CA ARG A 98 10.26 0.18 6.03
C ARG A 98 11.42 -0.55 6.69
N LEU A 99 11.72 -0.24 7.96
CA LEU A 99 12.79 -0.91 8.71
C LEU A 99 12.55 -2.42 8.77
N ARG A 100 11.31 -2.86 9.01
CA ARG A 100 10.95 -4.28 9.00
C ARG A 100 11.11 -4.92 7.62
N LEU A 101 10.71 -4.24 6.55
CA LEU A 101 10.90 -4.75 5.18
C LEU A 101 12.37 -4.80 4.76
N SER A 102 13.25 -4.08 5.44
CA SER A 102 14.71 -4.14 5.26
C SER A 102 15.42 -5.21 6.12
N GLN A 103 14.70 -5.94 6.99
CA GLN A 103 15.29 -7.03 7.79
C GLN A 103 15.31 -8.36 7.03
N PRO A 104 16.49 -9.00 6.87
CA PRO A 104 16.64 -10.20 6.06
C PRO A 104 15.72 -11.33 6.53
N SER A 105 14.75 -11.69 5.70
CA SER A 105 13.88 -12.86 5.86
C SER A 105 14.02 -13.76 4.63
N ALA A 106 13.53 -15.00 4.67
CA ALA A 106 13.54 -15.90 3.50
C ALA A 106 12.85 -15.31 2.24
N GLU A 107 12.07 -14.23 2.41
CA GLU A 107 11.35 -13.52 1.37
C GLU A 107 12.00 -12.20 0.93
N HIS A 108 13.19 -11.88 1.43
CA HIS A 108 13.87 -10.61 1.15
C HIS A 108 14.05 -10.32 -0.34
N ALA A 109 14.36 -11.34 -1.15
CA ALA A 109 14.50 -11.19 -2.59
C ALA A 109 13.17 -10.78 -3.26
N PHE A 110 12.04 -11.32 -2.78
CA PHE A 110 10.71 -10.96 -3.26
C PHE A 110 10.32 -9.54 -2.79
N ILE A 111 10.51 -9.24 -1.51
CA ILE A 111 10.22 -7.91 -0.93
C ILE A 111 11.08 -6.82 -1.59
N ALA A 112 12.35 -7.09 -1.88
CA ALA A 112 13.25 -6.17 -2.58
C ALA A 112 12.80 -5.93 -4.03
N ALA A 113 12.28 -6.96 -4.72
CA ALA A 113 11.76 -6.83 -6.08
C ALA A 113 10.46 -5.99 -6.14
N VAL A 114 9.62 -6.03 -5.10
CA VAL A 114 8.36 -5.27 -5.03
C VAL A 114 8.58 -3.86 -4.43
N SER A 115 9.65 -3.64 -3.66
CA SER A 115 10.00 -2.34 -3.04
C SER A 115 9.93 -1.11 -3.97
N PRO A 116 10.40 -1.17 -5.23
CA PRO A 116 10.28 -0.05 -6.17
C PRO A 116 8.84 0.37 -6.52
N LEU A 117 7.85 -0.52 -6.37
CA LEU A 117 6.43 -0.18 -6.56
C LEU A 117 5.88 0.72 -5.44
N PHE A 118 6.52 0.72 -4.27
CA PHE A 118 6.22 1.67 -3.20
C PHE A 118 6.95 3.01 -3.39
N ASN A 119 8.11 2.99 -4.06
CA ASN A 119 8.94 4.17 -4.34
C ASN A 119 8.51 4.93 -5.60
N SER A 120 7.84 4.27 -6.56
CA SER A 120 7.35 4.92 -7.78
C SER A 120 6.01 5.62 -7.54
N HIS A 121 5.82 6.76 -8.22
CA HIS A 121 4.78 7.79 -8.05
C HIS A 121 3.30 7.34 -8.16
N GLY A 122 2.86 6.38 -7.36
CA GLY A 122 1.45 6.07 -7.13
C GLY A 122 0.76 7.08 -6.21
N LYS A 123 -0.49 6.81 -5.80
CA LYS A 123 -1.34 7.70 -4.98
C LYS A 123 -0.67 8.23 -3.69
N PHE A 124 0.39 7.59 -3.21
CA PHE A 124 1.21 8.04 -2.06
C PHE A 124 2.25 9.12 -2.39
N GLY A 125 2.80 9.14 -3.62
CA GLY A 125 3.79 10.16 -4.04
C GLY A 125 3.19 11.57 -4.18
N ARG A 126 1.93 11.66 -4.62
CA ARG A 126 1.18 12.93 -4.68
C ARG A 126 0.93 13.55 -3.30
N PHE A 127 0.80 12.71 -2.26
CA PHE A 127 0.59 13.18 -0.89
C PHE A 127 1.86 13.81 -0.30
N LEU A 128 3.03 13.26 -0.63
CA LEU A 128 4.32 13.78 -0.20
C LEU A 128 4.75 15.04 -0.95
N HIS A 129 4.43 15.16 -2.24
CA HIS A 129 4.65 16.40 -3.00
C HIS A 129 3.90 17.58 -2.37
N ARG A 130 2.63 17.36 -2.01
CA ARG A 130 1.78 18.37 -1.36
C ARG A 130 2.30 18.79 0.02
N ILE A 131 2.76 17.84 0.84
CA ILE A 131 3.35 18.16 2.15
C ILE A 131 4.64 18.97 2.01
N LYS A 132 5.47 18.68 0.99
CA LYS A 132 6.71 19.43 0.72
C LYS A 132 6.45 20.85 0.21
N GLU A 133 5.37 21.05 -0.56
CA GLU A 133 4.89 22.38 -0.97
C GLU A 133 4.33 23.19 0.21
N GLU A 134 3.61 22.55 1.14
CA GLU A 134 3.03 23.22 2.32
C GLU A 134 4.05 23.57 3.44
N SER A 135 5.26 23.00 3.40
CA SER A 135 6.32 23.21 4.40
C SER A 135 7.44 24.15 3.93
N THR A 136 7.28 24.80 2.78
CA THR A 136 8.16 25.90 2.34
C THR A 136 7.44 27.23 2.59
N PRO A 137 7.71 27.94 3.72
CA PRO A 137 7.31 29.33 3.82
C PRO A 137 8.18 30.15 2.84
N GLY A 138 7.55 31.10 2.15
CA GLY A 138 8.27 32.17 1.45
C GLY A 138 9.04 33.06 2.41
#